data_AF-A0A961Q263-F1
#
_entry.id   AF-A0A961Q263-F1
#
_cell.length_a   1.000
_cell.length_b   1.000
_cell.length_c   1.000
_cell.angle_alpha   90.00
_cell.angle_beta   90.00
_cell.angle_gamma   90.00
#
_symmetry.space_group_name_H-M   'P 1'
#
loop_
_entity.id
_entity.type
_entity.pdbx_description
1 polymer ?
#
loop_
_entity_poly.entity_id
_entity_poly.type
_entity_poly.pdbx_seq_one_letter_code
_entity_poly.pdbx_strand_id
1 'polypeptide(L)'
;LAFRQERAAATTHSAVYDKGAALAWVDPGLDPDLDLGDVAEAPRFGLGSALLVAGAGLVLVILGGVFLVDGAVALARTFEIPETVIGLTIVAVGTSLPELVTSAVAALRRQGDVAFGNIVGSNIYNILGIGGTTALISPTAVPGDIARFDAPLMVGVSVLLLVFAATGLKIVRWEGLVLLAGYGGYV
;
A
#
# COMPACT_ATOMS: atom_id res chain seq x y z
N LEU A 1 22.02 -14.59 10.43
CA LEU A 1 20.64 -14.64 10.99
C LEU A 1 19.60 -14.29 9.92
N ALA A 2 19.83 -13.25 9.10
CA ALA A 2 19.00 -12.93 7.92
C ALA A 2 18.83 -14.10 6.92
N PHE A 3 19.93 -14.80 6.58
CA PHE A 3 19.90 -15.97 5.68
C PHE A 3 19.00 -17.12 6.18
N ARG A 4 18.85 -17.28 7.51
CA ARG A 4 17.97 -18.30 8.10
C ARG A 4 16.49 -17.90 8.05
N GLN A 5 16.19 -16.61 8.03
CA GLN A 5 14.82 -16.09 7.92
C GLN A 5 14.35 -16.04 6.46
N GLU A 6 15.23 -15.75 5.50
CA GLU A 6 14.94 -15.90 4.07
C GLU A 6 14.51 -17.33 3.71
N ARG A 7 15.22 -18.34 4.23
CA ARG A 7 14.83 -19.75 4.07
C ARG A 7 13.48 -20.10 4.70
N ALA A 8 13.11 -19.47 5.83
CA ALA A 8 11.82 -19.71 6.46
C ALA A 8 10.67 -19.01 5.69
N ALA A 9 10.92 -17.83 5.11
CA ALA A 9 9.95 -17.10 4.28
C ALA A 9 9.74 -17.75 2.90
N ALA A 10 10.74 -18.48 2.39
CA ALA A 10 10.66 -19.29 1.17
C ALA A 10 9.68 -20.49 1.25
N THR A 11 8.98 -20.69 2.37
CA THR A 11 7.91 -21.71 2.47
C THR A 11 6.51 -21.12 2.31
N THR A 12 6.39 -19.78 2.24
CA THR A 12 5.12 -19.07 2.05
C THR A 12 5.18 -18.35 0.71
N HIS A 13 4.20 -18.56 -0.18
CA HIS A 13 4.05 -17.81 -1.45
C HIS A 13 4.09 -16.29 -1.19
N SER A 14 5.28 -15.73 -1.31
CA SER A 14 5.64 -14.35 -1.04
C SER A 14 6.54 -13.90 -2.19
N ALA A 15 6.74 -12.59 -2.35
CA ALA A 15 7.62 -12.08 -3.40
C ALA A 15 9.06 -12.63 -3.29
N VAL A 16 9.48 -13.02 -2.08
CA VAL A 16 10.78 -13.67 -1.81
C VAL A 16 10.78 -15.13 -2.28
N TYR A 17 9.67 -15.86 -2.13
CA TYR A 17 9.50 -17.21 -2.69
C TYR A 17 9.56 -17.21 -4.21
N ASP A 18 8.82 -16.30 -4.86
CA ASP A 18 8.79 -16.23 -6.33
C ASP A 18 10.18 -15.88 -6.89
N LYS A 19 10.93 -15.01 -6.20
CA LYS A 19 12.32 -14.68 -6.54
C LYS A 19 13.28 -15.85 -6.29
N GLY A 20 13.12 -16.58 -5.19
CA GLY A 20 13.91 -17.76 -4.86
C GLY A 20 13.68 -18.90 -5.86
N ALA A 21 12.42 -19.17 -6.21
CA ALA A 21 12.04 -20.10 -7.26
C ALA A 21 12.64 -19.69 -8.60
N ALA A 22 12.50 -18.42 -9.01
CA ALA A 22 13.08 -17.91 -10.27
C ALA A 22 14.61 -18.05 -10.33
N LEU A 23 15.32 -17.90 -9.21
CA LEU A 23 16.76 -18.10 -9.13
C LEU A 23 17.14 -19.59 -9.18
N ALA A 24 16.34 -20.48 -8.59
CA ALA A 24 16.54 -21.93 -8.67
C ALA A 24 16.40 -22.48 -10.11
N TRP A 25 15.62 -21.82 -10.97
CA TRP A 25 15.57 -22.11 -12.41
C TRP A 25 16.87 -21.74 -13.16
N VAL A 26 17.66 -20.81 -12.62
CA VAL A 26 18.92 -20.34 -13.23
C VAL A 26 20.11 -21.15 -12.72
N ASP A 27 20.12 -21.50 -11.43
CA ASP A 27 21.13 -22.36 -10.82
C ASP A 27 20.46 -23.32 -9.81
N PRO A 28 20.21 -24.58 -10.22
CA PRO A 28 19.59 -25.60 -9.38
C PRO A 28 20.38 -25.95 -8.11
N GLY A 29 21.65 -25.52 -8.02
CA GLY A 29 22.51 -25.75 -6.86
C GLY A 29 22.25 -24.80 -5.67
N LEU A 30 21.42 -23.76 -5.84
CA LEU A 30 21.17 -22.78 -4.77
C LEU A 30 20.29 -23.32 -3.65
N ASP A 31 19.38 -24.27 -3.91
CA ASP A 31 18.58 -24.91 -2.87
C ASP A 31 18.18 -26.35 -3.26
N PRO A 32 18.93 -27.37 -2.81
CA PRO A 32 18.71 -28.77 -3.19
C PRO A 32 17.42 -29.38 -2.64
N ASP A 33 16.82 -28.76 -1.62
CA ASP A 33 15.61 -29.22 -0.94
C ASP A 33 14.31 -28.58 -1.50
N LEU A 34 14.44 -27.70 -2.49
CA LEU A 34 13.31 -27.01 -3.13
C LEU A 34 12.64 -27.98 -4.13
N ASP A 35 11.47 -28.52 -3.75
CA ASP A 35 10.67 -29.38 -4.63
C ASP A 35 10.12 -28.57 -5.81
N LEU A 36 10.84 -28.61 -6.93
CA LEU A 36 10.50 -27.96 -8.20
C LEU A 36 9.16 -28.47 -8.78
N GLY A 37 8.62 -29.58 -8.27
CA GLY A 37 7.34 -30.16 -8.69
C GLY A 37 6.10 -29.36 -8.23
N ASP A 38 6.19 -28.64 -7.11
CA ASP A 38 5.12 -27.80 -6.56
C ASP A 38 5.17 -26.35 -7.07
N VAL A 39 6.21 -25.99 -7.82
CA VAL A 39 6.31 -24.70 -8.50
C VAL A 39 5.35 -24.74 -9.68
N ALA A 40 4.06 -24.52 -9.37
CA ALA A 40 2.98 -24.41 -10.33
C ALA A 40 3.51 -23.70 -11.57
N GLU A 41 3.46 -24.36 -12.74
CA GLU A 41 3.88 -23.79 -14.02
C GLU A 41 3.36 -22.36 -14.09
N ALA A 42 4.26 -21.39 -13.88
CA ALA A 42 3.86 -20.00 -13.89
C ALA A 42 3.20 -19.76 -15.24
N PRO A 43 1.95 -19.26 -15.29
CA PRO A 43 1.26 -19.12 -16.56
C PRO A 43 2.17 -18.29 -17.47
N ARG A 44 2.60 -18.89 -18.59
CA ARG A 44 3.55 -18.32 -19.54
C ARG A 44 2.86 -17.21 -20.33
N PHE A 45 2.50 -16.14 -19.63
CA PHE A 45 2.09 -14.90 -20.25
C PHE A 45 3.30 -14.32 -20.97
N GLY A 46 3.17 -14.06 -22.28
CA GLY A 46 4.14 -13.20 -22.94
C GLY A 46 4.15 -11.84 -22.24
N LEU A 47 5.32 -11.21 -22.11
CA LEU A 47 5.50 -9.92 -21.44
C LEU A 47 4.42 -8.90 -21.83
N GLY A 48 4.05 -8.85 -23.12
CA GLY A 48 2.97 -7.98 -23.62
C GLY A 48 1.61 -8.27 -22.99
N SER A 49 1.22 -9.54 -22.84
CA SER A 49 -0.05 -9.90 -22.19
C SER A 49 -0.04 -9.59 -20.69
N ALA A 50 1.09 -9.76 -20.01
CA ALA A 50 1.23 -9.39 -18.60
C ALA A 50 1.11 -7.87 -18.40
N LEU A 51 1.79 -7.08 -19.24
CA LEU A 51 1.69 -5.62 -19.21
C LEU A 51 0.29 -5.12 -19.55
N LEU A 52 -0.40 -5.76 -20.50
CA LEU A 52 -1.79 -5.44 -20.84
C LEU A 52 -2.73 -5.69 -19.67
N VAL A 53 -2.63 -6.85 -19.01
CA VAL A 53 -3.47 -7.18 -17.85
C VAL A 53 -3.19 -6.23 -16.69
N ALA A 54 -1.91 -5.94 -16.40
CA ALA A 54 -1.53 -5.00 -15.36
C ALA A 54 -2.03 -3.57 -15.65
N GLY A 55 -1.86 -3.09 -16.88
CA GLY A 55 -2.33 -1.77 -17.32
C GLY A 55 -3.86 -1.64 -17.30
N ALA A 56 -4.57 -2.65 -17.80
CA ALA A 56 -6.03 -2.69 -17.74
C ALA A 56 -6.55 -2.70 -16.30
N GLY A 57 -5.92 -3.48 -15.42
CA GLY A 57 -6.24 -3.51 -13.99
C GLY A 57 -6.03 -2.16 -13.32
N LEU A 58 -4.90 -1.48 -13.60
CA LEU A 58 -4.62 -0.14 -13.08
C LEU A 58 -5.68 0.87 -13.53
N VAL A 59 -6.03 0.89 -14.82
CA VAL A 59 -7.06 1.78 -15.36
C VAL A 59 -8.42 1.52 -14.71
N LEU A 60 -8.82 0.25 -14.56
CA LEU A 60 -10.09 -0.12 -13.93
C LEU A 60 -10.15 0.32 -12.46
N VAL A 61 -9.07 0.17 -11.71
CA VAL A 61 -9.00 0.61 -10.31
C VAL A 61 -9.11 2.14 -10.22
N ILE A 62 -8.42 2.88 -11.08
CA ILE A 62 -8.49 4.36 -11.12
C ILE A 62 -9.92 4.81 -11.47
N LEU A 63 -10.49 4.28 -12.56
CA LEU A 63 -11.84 4.64 -12.99
C LEU A 63 -12.89 4.26 -11.95
N GLY A 64 -12.76 3.10 -11.32
CA GLY A 64 -13.64 2.68 -10.23
C GLY A 64 -13.58 3.64 -9.05
N GLY A 65 -12.39 4.12 -8.69
CA GLY A 65 -12.21 5.15 -7.67
C GLY A 65 -12.89 6.47 -8.05
N VAL A 66 -12.66 6.97 -9.26
CA VAL A 66 -13.28 8.21 -9.76
C VAL A 66 -14.80 8.13 -9.75
N PHE A 67 -15.37 7.07 -10.32
CA PHE A 67 -16.83 6.91 -10.35
C PHE A 67 -17.45 6.78 -8.96
N LEU A 68 -16.76 6.12 -8.03
CA LEU A 68 -17.20 6.01 -6.65
C LEU A 68 -17.23 7.37 -5.95
N VAL A 69 -16.16 8.18 -6.12
CA VAL A 69 -16.08 9.52 -5.54
C VAL A 69 -17.11 10.45 -6.17
N ASP A 70 -17.22 10.48 -7.50
CA ASP A 70 -18.18 11.32 -8.21
C ASP A 70 -19.62 10.95 -7.84
N GLY A 71 -19.93 9.66 -7.72
CA GLY A 71 -21.22 9.17 -7.25
C GLY A 71 -21.51 9.59 -5.81
N ALA A 72 -20.54 9.47 -4.90
CA ALA A 72 -20.68 9.90 -3.51
C ALA A 72 -20.87 11.41 -3.39
N VAL A 73 -20.12 12.21 -4.15
CA VAL A 73 -20.26 13.68 -4.23
C VAL A 73 -21.65 14.05 -4.76
N ALA A 74 -22.12 13.40 -5.82
CA ALA A 74 -23.45 13.64 -6.37
C ALA A 74 -24.55 13.36 -5.34
N LEU A 75 -24.47 12.23 -4.62
CA LEU A 75 -25.39 11.91 -3.53
C LEU A 75 -25.32 12.97 -2.41
N ALA A 76 -24.13 13.35 -1.95
CA ALA A 76 -23.97 14.35 -0.90
C ALA A 76 -24.60 15.70 -1.27
N ARG A 77 -24.47 16.12 -2.53
CA ARG A 77 -25.13 17.33 -3.05
C ARG A 77 -26.65 17.23 -3.04
N THR A 78 -27.20 16.05 -3.36
CA THR A 78 -28.67 15.84 -3.26
C THR A 78 -29.19 15.92 -1.83
N PHE A 79 -28.34 15.67 -0.83
CA PHE A 79 -28.65 15.88 0.59
C PHE A 79 -28.31 17.29 1.09
N GLU A 80 -28.01 18.23 0.19
CA GLU A 80 -27.65 19.62 0.51
C GLU A 80 -26.45 19.74 1.47
N ILE A 81 -25.54 18.76 1.44
CA ILE A 81 -24.32 18.80 2.23
C ILE A 81 -23.41 19.92 1.67
N PRO A 82 -22.85 20.80 2.53
CA PRO A 82 -21.97 21.88 2.07
C PRO A 82 -20.74 21.38 1.31
N GLU A 83 -20.36 22.05 0.22
CA GLU A 83 -19.19 21.70 -0.61
C GLU A 83 -17.88 21.63 0.21
N THR A 84 -17.76 22.46 1.25
CA THR A 84 -16.61 22.41 2.18
C THR A 84 -16.54 21.07 2.92
N VAL A 85 -17.68 20.55 3.39
CA VAL A 85 -17.73 19.25 4.07
C VAL A 85 -17.43 18.13 3.08
N ILE A 86 -17.98 18.18 1.87
CA ILE A 86 -17.72 17.21 0.81
C ILE A 86 -16.22 17.17 0.45
N GLY A 87 -15.60 18.33 0.27
CA GLY A 87 -14.17 18.44 -0.04
C GLY A 87 -13.28 17.95 1.10
N LEU A 88 -13.61 18.31 2.34
CA LEU A 88 -12.85 17.91 3.52
C LEU A 88 -13.02 16.42 3.89
N THR A 89 -14.06 15.75 3.42
CA THR A 89 -14.37 14.36 3.79
C THR A 89 -14.38 13.40 2.60
N ILE A 90 -15.40 13.46 1.75
CA ILE A 90 -15.62 12.51 0.64
C ILE A 90 -14.47 12.56 -0.36
N VAL A 91 -14.06 13.75 -0.78
CA VAL A 91 -12.98 13.90 -1.76
C VAL A 91 -11.65 13.50 -1.14
N ALA A 92 -11.38 13.95 0.09
CA ALA A 92 -10.15 13.62 0.82
C ALA A 92 -9.98 12.09 1.03
N VAL A 93 -11.02 11.39 1.45
CA VAL A 93 -11.01 9.92 1.55
C VAL A 93 -10.94 9.29 0.16
N GLY A 94 -11.67 9.88 -0.79
CA GLY A 94 -11.82 9.43 -2.17
C GLY A 94 -10.51 9.21 -2.92
N THR A 95 -9.55 10.13 -2.75
CA THR A 95 -8.24 10.04 -3.41
C THR A 95 -7.40 8.86 -2.94
N SER A 96 -7.64 8.35 -1.74
CA SER A 96 -6.93 7.20 -1.17
C SER A 96 -7.69 5.88 -1.34
N LEU A 97 -8.90 5.90 -1.90
CA LEU A 97 -9.70 4.68 -2.12
C LEU A 97 -9.00 3.65 -3.02
N PRO A 98 -8.39 4.02 -4.17
CA PRO A 98 -7.65 3.06 -5.00
C PRO A 98 -6.54 2.33 -4.24
N GLU A 99 -5.80 3.07 -3.41
CA GLU A 99 -4.69 2.56 -2.59
C GLU A 99 -5.20 1.67 -1.45
N LEU A 100 -6.32 2.05 -0.84
CA LEU A 100 -7.00 1.25 0.18
C LEU A 100 -7.46 -0.09 -0.41
N VAL A 101 -8.13 -0.07 -1.56
CA VAL A 101 -8.66 -1.28 -2.21
C VAL A 101 -7.52 -2.21 -2.61
N THR A 102 -6.47 -1.68 -3.25
CA THR A 102 -5.31 -2.50 -3.67
C THR A 102 -4.57 -3.09 -2.47
N SER A 103 -4.36 -2.31 -1.40
CA SER A 103 -3.77 -2.80 -0.14
C SER A 103 -4.64 -3.84 0.55
N ALA A 104 -5.95 -3.63 0.62
CA ALA A 104 -6.89 -4.56 1.25
C ALA A 104 -6.95 -5.88 0.50
N VAL A 105 -7.00 -5.86 -0.83
CA VAL A 105 -6.98 -7.07 -1.66
C VAL A 105 -5.66 -7.84 -1.48
N ALA A 106 -4.53 -7.15 -1.44
CA ALA A 106 -3.23 -7.77 -1.17
C ALA A 106 -3.19 -8.42 0.23
N ALA A 107 -3.67 -7.72 1.26
CA ALA A 107 -3.74 -8.24 2.62
C ALA A 107 -4.67 -9.47 2.73
N LEU A 108 -5.84 -9.44 2.08
CA LEU A 108 -6.78 -10.57 2.02
C LEU A 108 -6.18 -11.79 1.31
N ARG A 109 -5.32 -11.56 0.31
CA ARG A 109 -4.55 -12.61 -0.39
C ARG A 109 -3.32 -13.09 0.40
N ARG A 110 -3.15 -12.63 1.64
CA ARG A 110 -1.98 -12.91 2.50
C ARG A 110 -0.65 -12.41 1.92
N GLN A 111 -0.70 -11.43 1.02
CA GLN A 111 0.46 -10.77 0.42
C GLN A 111 0.81 -9.52 1.24
N GLY A 112 1.21 -9.73 2.50
CA GLY A 112 1.48 -8.67 3.46
C GLY A 112 2.57 -7.70 2.99
N ASP A 113 3.61 -8.22 2.33
CA ASP A 113 4.73 -7.42 1.81
C ASP A 113 4.27 -6.44 0.71
N VAL A 114 3.33 -6.88 -0.14
CA VAL A 114 2.76 -6.05 -1.22
C VAL A 114 1.87 -4.96 -0.62
N ALA A 115 1.02 -5.32 0.35
CA ALA A 115 0.18 -4.34 1.04
C ALA A 115 1.02 -3.29 1.79
N PHE A 116 2.07 -3.72 2.49
CA PHE A 116 3.00 -2.84 3.19
C PHE A 116 3.75 -1.92 2.22
N GLY A 117 4.26 -2.49 1.11
CA GLY A 117 4.96 -1.74 0.07
C GLY A 117 4.07 -0.66 -0.57
N ASN A 118 2.79 -0.94 -0.78
CA ASN A 118 1.82 0.03 -1.28
C ASN A 118 1.63 1.20 -0.29
N ILE A 119 1.35 0.90 0.98
CA ILE A 119 1.13 1.92 2.02
C ILE A 119 2.36 2.82 2.20
N VAL A 120 3.55 2.21 2.33
CA VAL A 120 4.79 2.96 2.53
C VAL A 120 5.16 3.75 1.26
N GLY A 121 5.04 3.13 0.09
CA GLY A 121 5.36 3.74 -1.20
C GLY A 121 4.49 4.97 -1.50
N SER A 122 3.17 4.84 -1.34
CA SER A 122 2.22 5.94 -1.55
C SER A 122 2.48 7.12 -0.61
N ASN A 123 2.77 6.88 0.67
CA ASN A 123 3.09 7.96 1.61
C ASN A 123 4.40 8.69 1.25
N ILE A 124 5.44 7.95 0.83
CA ILE A 124 6.69 8.55 0.37
C ILE A 124 6.44 9.39 -0.89
N TYR A 125 5.67 8.88 -1.86
CA TYR A 125 5.34 9.60 -3.07
C TYR A 125 4.48 10.84 -2.81
N ASN A 126 3.51 10.76 -1.90
CA ASN A 126 2.66 11.90 -1.55
C ASN A 126 3.45 13.03 -0.88
N ILE A 127 4.38 12.71 0.00
CA ILE A 127 5.20 13.71 0.70
C ILE A 127 6.28 14.27 -0.23
N LEU A 128 7.09 13.41 -0.85
CA LEU A 128 8.27 13.83 -1.62
C LEU A 128 7.91 14.18 -3.07
N GLY A 129 7.11 13.34 -3.71
CA GLY A 129 6.69 13.52 -5.09
C GLY A 129 5.69 14.65 -5.23
N ILE A 130 4.48 14.49 -4.70
CA ILE A 130 3.42 15.50 -4.80
C ILE A 130 3.80 16.73 -3.98
N GLY A 131 3.91 16.57 -2.66
CA GLY A 131 4.18 17.65 -1.70
C GLY A 131 5.44 18.43 -2.05
N GLY A 132 6.57 17.74 -2.27
CA GLY A 132 7.83 18.35 -2.68
C GLY A 132 7.74 19.10 -4.00
N THR A 133 7.09 18.55 -5.03
CA THR A 133 6.92 19.25 -6.30
C THR A 133 6.01 20.48 -6.15
N THR A 134 4.91 20.38 -5.40
CA THR A 134 4.07 21.55 -5.10
C THR A 134 4.82 22.62 -4.33
N ALA A 135 5.68 22.26 -3.37
CA ALA A 135 6.47 23.21 -2.60
C ALA A 135 7.53 23.93 -3.47
N LEU A 136 8.08 23.24 -4.49
CA LEU A 136 9.00 23.83 -5.46
C LEU A 136 8.30 24.81 -6.42
N ILE A 137 7.08 24.48 -6.86
CA ILE A 137 6.32 25.29 -7.83
C ILE A 137 5.60 26.46 -7.13
N SER A 138 4.99 26.22 -5.97
CA SER A 138 4.21 27.19 -5.21
C SER A 138 4.58 27.12 -3.72
N PRO A 139 5.64 27.84 -3.30
CA PRO A 139 6.08 27.87 -1.92
C PRO A 139 4.99 28.50 -1.06
N THR A 140 4.30 27.70 -0.26
CA THR A 140 3.21 28.15 0.62
C THR A 140 3.64 27.98 2.07
N ALA A 141 3.29 28.94 2.93
CA ALA A 141 3.57 28.83 4.35
C ALA A 141 2.74 27.68 4.97
N VAL A 142 3.40 26.79 5.71
CA VAL A 142 2.72 25.72 6.44
C VAL A 142 1.99 26.33 7.63
N PRO A 143 0.67 26.06 7.79
CA PRO A 143 -0.08 26.48 8.96
C PRO A 143 0.57 26.05 10.27
N GLY A 144 0.50 26.90 11.31
CA GLY A 144 1.15 26.64 12.59
C GLY A 144 0.67 25.37 13.29
N ASP A 145 -0.61 25.01 13.12
CA ASP A 145 -1.21 23.81 13.71
C ASP A 145 -0.64 22.53 13.08
N ILE A 146 -0.53 22.50 11.75
CA ILE A 146 0.07 21.39 11.01
C ILE A 146 1.53 21.19 11.43
N ALA A 147 2.29 22.28 11.57
CA ALA A 147 3.71 22.21 11.92
C ALA A 147 3.96 21.73 13.36
N ARG A 148 3.07 22.06 14.31
CA ARG A 148 3.28 21.81 15.74
C ARG A 148 2.62 20.53 16.24
N PHE A 149 1.54 20.10 15.61
CA PHE A 149 0.76 18.94 16.05
C PHE A 149 0.73 17.83 15.00
N ASP A 150 0.19 18.11 13.81
CA ASP A 150 -0.05 17.06 12.81
C ASP A 150 1.24 16.44 12.29
N ALA A 151 2.26 17.25 11.98
CA ALA A 151 3.53 16.77 11.46
C ALA A 151 4.32 15.92 12.47
N PRO A 152 4.53 16.35 13.74
CA PRO A 152 5.13 15.50 14.76
C PRO A 152 4.33 14.22 15.03
N LEU A 153 2.99 14.29 15.03
CA LEU A 153 2.13 13.13 15.22
C LEU A 153 2.29 12.14 14.06
N MET A 154 2.27 12.61 12.80
CA MET A 154 2.52 11.77 11.63
C MET A 154 3.88 11.06 11.71
N VAL A 155 4.93 11.77 12.12
CA VAL A 155 6.27 11.18 12.31
C VAL A 155 6.22 10.10 13.40
N GLY A 156 5.59 10.40 14.54
CA GLY A 156 5.44 9.45 15.64
C GLY A 156 4.72 8.16 15.23
N VAL A 157 3.59 8.29 14.53
CA VAL A 157 2.82 7.14 14.01
C VAL A 157 3.61 6.37 12.95
N SER A 158 4.35 7.06 12.08
CA SER A 158 5.21 6.42 11.07
C SER A 158 6.35 5.62 11.71
N VAL A 159 6.97 6.16 12.76
CA VAL A 159 7.98 5.43 13.55
C VAL A 159 7.37 4.23 14.26
N LEU A 160 6.19 4.39 14.86
CA LEU A 160 5.48 3.27 15.50
C LEU A 160 5.17 2.15 14.51
N LEU A 161 4.69 2.51 13.31
CA LEU A 161 4.43 1.57 12.23
C LEU A 161 5.71 0.86 11.77
N LEU A 162 6.83 1.58 11.68
CA LEU A 162 8.14 0.96 11.38
C LEU A 162 8.61 0.02 12.49
N VAL A 163 8.36 0.33 13.76
CA VAL A 163 8.70 -0.56 14.88
C VAL A 163 7.87 -1.85 14.79
N PHE A 164 6.56 -1.75 14.58
CA PHE A 164 5.71 -2.92 14.38
C PHE A 164 6.14 -3.74 13.16
N ALA A 165 6.44 -3.07 12.03
CA ALA A 165 6.93 -3.74 10.84
C ALA A 165 8.32 -4.41 11.04
N ALA A 166 9.23 -3.80 11.81
CA ALA A 166 10.53 -4.37 12.11
C ALA A 166 10.45 -5.58 13.05
N THR A 167 9.41 -5.63 13.89
CA THR A 167 9.20 -6.70 14.87
C THR A 167 8.54 -7.91 14.20
N GLY A 168 9.31 -8.69 13.46
CA GLY A 168 8.84 -9.92 12.81
C GLY A 168 8.39 -9.77 11.36
N LEU A 169 8.67 -8.63 10.71
CA LEU A 169 8.37 -8.35 9.29
C LEU A 169 6.88 -8.48 8.93
N LYS A 170 5.99 -8.43 9.92
CA LYS A 170 4.56 -8.65 9.76
C LYS A 170 3.82 -7.82 10.78
N ILE A 171 2.82 -7.08 10.33
CA ILE A 171 1.88 -6.39 11.22
C ILE A 171 0.85 -7.41 11.69
N VAL A 172 0.80 -7.68 12.99
CA VAL A 172 -0.20 -8.59 13.58
C VAL A 172 -1.50 -7.85 13.91
N ARG A 173 -2.59 -8.60 14.10
CA ARG A 173 -3.95 -8.04 14.28
C ARG A 173 -4.06 -7.01 15.41
N TRP A 174 -3.36 -7.21 16.52
CA TRP A 174 -3.42 -6.28 17.65
C TRP A 174 -2.65 -4.98 17.35
N GLU A 175 -1.54 -5.03 16.63
CA GLU A 175 -0.80 -3.84 16.18
C GLU A 175 -1.65 -3.01 15.22
N GLY A 176 -2.35 -3.68 14.30
CA GLY A 176 -3.34 -3.04 13.44
C GLY A 176 -4.48 -2.39 14.23
N LEU A 177 -4.96 -3.03 15.29
CA LEU A 177 -5.98 -2.46 16.18
C LEU A 177 -5.47 -1.21 16.91
N VAL A 178 -4.22 -1.23 17.39
CA VAL A 178 -3.59 -0.07 18.05
C VAL A 178 -3.48 1.10 17.08
N LEU A 179 -3.05 0.85 15.83
CA LEU A 179 -2.98 1.89 14.80
C LEU A 179 -4.36 2.45 14.45
N LEU A 180 -5.38 1.59 14.34
CA LEU A 180 -6.78 2.00 14.13
C LEU A 180 -7.35 2.82 15.29
N ALA A 181 -7.07 2.42 16.53
CA ALA A 181 -7.49 3.15 17.72
C ALA A 181 -6.80 4.52 17.79
N GLY A 182 -5.51 4.59 17.42
CA GLY A 182 -4.78 5.84 17.29
C GLY A 182 -5.40 6.78 16.26
N TYR A 183 -5.78 6.25 15.09
CA TYR A 183 -6.51 7.01 14.07
C TYR A 183 -7.86 7.52 14.59
N GLY A 184 -8.64 6.66 15.27
CA GLY A 184 -9.92 7.04 15.86
C GLY A 184 -9.81 8.04 17.03
N GLY A 185 -8.65 8.15 17.67
CA GLY A 185 -8.39 9.19 18.68
C GLY A 185 -7.90 10.51 18.08
N TYR A 186 -7.46 10.50 16.81
CA TYR A 186 -7.00 11.69 16.09
C TYR A 186 -8.15 12.42 15.38
N VAL A 187 -9.07 11.68 14.77
CA VAL A 187 -10.30 12.19 14.13
C VAL A 187 -11.31 12.64 15.17
#